data_AF-A0A0G1CGU5-F1
#
_entry.id   AF-A0A0G1CGU5-F1
#
_cell.length_a   1.000
_cell.length_b   1.000
_cell.length_c   1.000
_cell.angle_alpha   90.00
_cell.angle_beta   90.00
_cell.angle_gamma   90.00
#
_symmetry.space_group_name_H-M   'P 1'
#
loop_
_entity.id
_entity.type
_entity.pdbx_description
1 polymer ?
#
loop_
_entity_poly.entity_id
_entity_poly.type
_entity_poly.pdbx_seq_one_letter_code
_entity_poly.pdbx_strand_id
1 'polypeptide(L)'
;MYNKLTRGFTLIELLVVIAIIGILASVVLASLSGARGRAQVATFKSETTSAVSALVLECESSTTLTTPGQGSQTTFAAPTGVSCGPNGTGAFTMTTTPRFTLAGCTGTVTQNGATFAAGCD
;
A
#
# COMPACT_ATOMS: atom_id res chain seq x y z
N MET A 1 -42.21 29.61 -43.55
CA MET A 1 -40.97 29.88 -42.78
C MET A 1 -41.21 29.47 -41.34
N TYR A 2 -40.65 28.35 -40.90
CA TYR A 2 -40.81 27.86 -39.52
C TYR A 2 -39.74 28.54 -38.65
N ASN A 3 -40.14 29.54 -37.86
CA ASN A 3 -39.23 30.33 -37.04
C ASN A 3 -38.78 29.49 -35.84
N LYS A 4 -37.51 29.06 -35.85
CA LYS A 4 -36.93 28.21 -34.80
C LYS A 4 -36.74 29.06 -33.55
N LEU A 5 -37.66 28.98 -32.60
CA LEU A 5 -37.54 29.61 -31.27
C LEU A 5 -36.26 29.09 -30.58
N THR A 6 -35.22 29.92 -30.54
CA THR A 6 -34.01 29.65 -29.75
C THR A 6 -34.40 29.70 -28.27
N ARG A 7 -34.52 28.52 -27.64
CA ARG A 7 -34.73 28.44 -26.20
C ARG A 7 -33.44 28.87 -25.50
N GLY A 8 -33.50 30.00 -24.80
CA GLY A 8 -32.40 30.49 -23.95
C GLY A 8 -32.34 29.69 -22.64
N PHE A 9 -31.12 29.45 -22.16
CA PHE A 9 -30.88 28.84 -20.85
C PHE A 9 -31.18 29.88 -19.75
N THR A 10 -32.04 29.54 -18.81
CA THR A 10 -32.42 30.46 -17.73
C THR A 10 -31.37 30.45 -16.61
N LEU A 11 -31.22 31.58 -15.91
CA LEU A 11 -30.33 31.67 -14.75
C LEU A 11 -30.75 30.71 -13.62
N ILE A 12 -32.06 30.44 -13.50
CA ILE A 12 -32.59 29.51 -12.50
C ILE A 12 -32.23 28.06 -12.83
N GLU A 13 -32.23 27.67 -14.12
CA GLU A 13 -31.76 26.35 -14.54
C GLU A 13 -30.28 26.16 -14.19
N LEU A 14 -29.45 27.19 -14.37
CA LEU A 14 -28.02 27.10 -14.05
C LEU A 14 -27.79 27.03 -12.54
N LEU A 15 -28.58 27.79 -11.76
CA LEU A 15 -28.51 27.81 -10.30
C LEU A 15 -28.90 26.47 -9.69
N VAL A 16 -29.96 25.83 -10.18
CA VAL A 16 -30.37 24.49 -9.70
C VAL A 16 -29.30 23.44 -10.00
N VAL A 17 -28.65 23.51 -11.17
CA VAL A 17 -27.63 22.53 -11.55
C VAL A 17 -26.42 22.59 -10.63
N ILE A 18 -25.88 23.78 -10.34
CA ILE A 18 -24.74 23.90 -9.42
C ILE A 18 -25.11 23.49 -7.99
N ALA A 19 -26.36 23.71 -7.58
CA ALA A 19 -26.86 23.26 -6.27
C ALA A 19 -26.87 21.72 -6.18
N ILE A 20 -27.37 21.03 -7.21
CA ILE A 20 -27.38 19.57 -7.26
C ILE A 20 -25.95 19.00 -7.32
N ILE A 21 -25.08 19.57 -8.16
CA ILE A 21 -23.66 19.16 -8.24
C ILE A 21 -22.98 19.31 -6.88
N GLY A 22 -23.26 20.39 -6.15
CA GLY A 22 -22.72 20.60 -4.80
C GLY A 22 -23.13 19.51 -3.80
N ILE A 23 -24.41 19.11 -3.80
CA ILE A 23 -24.91 18.03 -2.94
C ILE A 23 -24.23 16.71 -3.30
N LEU A 24 -24.20 16.34 -4.58
CA LEU A 24 -23.60 15.09 -5.05
C LEU A 24 -22.09 15.04 -4.76
N ALA A 25 -21.37 16.15 -4.95
CA ALA A 25 -19.93 16.24 -4.69
C ALA A 25 -19.60 16.02 -3.21
N SER A 26 -20.43 16.52 -2.29
CA SER A 26 -20.20 16.36 -0.84
C SER A 26 -20.25 14.89 -0.40
N VAL A 27 -21.22 14.11 -0.91
CA VAL A 27 -21.38 12.68 -0.60
C VAL A 27 -20.20 11.87 -1.15
N VAL A 28 -19.76 12.16 -2.38
CA VAL A 28 -18.61 11.49 -3.00
C VAL A 28 -17.33 11.76 -2.22
N LEU A 29 -17.08 13.01 -1.83
CA LEU A 29 -15.87 13.38 -1.10
C LEU A 29 -15.77 12.71 0.28
N ALA A 30 -16.89 12.59 0.99
CA ALA A 30 -16.96 11.89 2.27
C ALA A 30 -16.58 10.40 2.12
N SER A 31 -17.03 9.73 1.06
CA SER A 31 -16.70 8.33 0.80
C SER A 31 -15.24 8.10 0.36
N LEU A 32 -14.65 9.07 -0.37
CA LEU A 32 -13.33 8.95 -0.96
C LEU A 32 -12.20 9.05 0.06
N SER A 33 -12.38 9.79 1.16
CA SER A 33 -11.34 9.93 2.19
C SER A 33 -11.04 8.59 2.88
N GLY A 34 -12.07 7.83 3.24
CA GLY A 34 -11.94 6.50 3.83
C GLY A 34 -11.37 5.48 2.85
N ALA A 35 -11.79 5.54 1.57
CA ALA A 35 -11.26 4.65 0.54
C ALA A 35 -9.76 4.83 0.30
N ARG A 36 -9.27 6.08 0.28
CA ARG A 36 -7.83 6.39 0.15
C ARG A 36 -7.01 5.84 1.31
N GLY A 37 -7.48 5.99 2.55
CA GLY A 37 -6.81 5.43 3.72
C GLY A 37 -6.68 3.91 3.64
N ARG A 38 -7.75 3.21 3.25
CA ARG A 38 -7.72 1.74 3.06
C ARG A 38 -6.77 1.30 1.95
N ALA A 39 -6.74 2.03 0.84
CA ALA A 39 -5.81 1.75 -0.26
C ALA A 39 -4.34 1.88 0.21
N GLN A 40 -4.02 2.91 0.98
CA GLN A 40 -2.67 3.09 1.54
C GLN A 40 -2.27 1.95 2.50
N VAL A 41 -3.19 1.47 3.35
CA VAL A 41 -2.96 0.30 4.21
C VAL A 41 -2.70 -0.95 3.37
N ALA A 42 -3.48 -1.16 2.31
CA ALA A 42 -3.30 -2.31 1.42
C ALA A 42 -1.94 -2.28 0.73
N THR A 43 -1.52 -1.12 0.21
CA THR A 43 -0.19 -0.93 -0.37
C THR A 43 0.92 -1.20 0.65
N PHE A 44 0.82 -0.66 1.86
CA PHE A 44 1.79 -0.91 2.94
C PHE A 44 1.96 -2.40 3.25
N LYS A 45 0.85 -3.13 3.36
CA LYS A 45 0.87 -4.58 3.59
C LYS A 45 1.52 -5.32 2.42
N SER A 46 1.14 -4.97 1.19
CA SER A 46 1.69 -5.58 -0.03
C SER A 46 3.20 -5.36 -0.14
N GLU A 47 3.67 -4.13 0.05
CA GLU A 47 5.09 -3.78 0.03
C GLU A 47 5.87 -4.54 1.11
N THR A 48 5.30 -4.64 2.32
CA THR A 48 5.90 -5.40 3.42
C THR A 48 6.06 -6.88 3.05
N THR A 49 5.03 -7.51 2.48
CA THR A 49 5.10 -8.93 2.08
C THR A 49 6.09 -9.18 0.94
N SER A 50 6.15 -8.28 -0.05
CA SER A 50 7.10 -8.40 -1.16
C SER A 50 8.55 -8.25 -0.70
N ALA A 51 8.81 -7.41 0.31
CA ALA A 51 10.12 -7.29 0.91
C ALA A 51 10.56 -8.60 1.61
N VAL A 52 9.64 -9.32 2.24
CA VAL A 52 9.96 -10.62 2.86
C VAL A 52 10.47 -11.60 1.82
N SER A 53 9.78 -11.76 0.69
CA SER A 53 10.22 -12.67 -0.37
C SER A 53 11.60 -12.33 -0.92
N ALA A 54 11.93 -11.04 -1.07
CA ALA A 54 13.24 -10.61 -1.51
C ALA A 54 14.34 -10.93 -0.48
N LEU A 55 14.06 -10.70 0.80
CA LEU A 55 14.98 -11.02 1.90
C LEU A 55 15.21 -12.52 2.03
N VAL A 56 14.20 -13.36 1.80
CA VAL A 56 14.37 -14.83 1.80
C VAL A 56 15.38 -15.23 0.74
N LEU A 57 15.20 -14.74 -0.49
CA LEU A 57 16.06 -15.07 -1.62
C LEU A 57 17.49 -14.59 -1.40
N GLU A 58 17.67 -13.40 -0.81
CA GLU A 58 19.01 -12.91 -0.47
C GLU A 58 19.67 -13.78 0.61
N CYS A 59 18.88 -14.29 1.56
CA CYS A 59 19.34 -15.19 2.62
C CYS A 59 19.83 -16.55 2.07
N GLU A 60 19.37 -17.00 0.90
CA GLU A 60 19.87 -18.23 0.26
C GLU A 60 21.26 -18.04 -0.35
N SER A 61 21.57 -16.84 -0.83
CA SER A 61 22.83 -16.54 -1.52
C SER A 61 23.87 -15.89 -0.60
N SER A 62 23.45 -15.31 0.52
CA SER A 62 24.30 -14.52 1.42
C SER A 62 23.89 -14.69 2.89
N THR A 63 24.85 -14.62 3.80
CA THR A 63 24.59 -14.62 5.25
C THR A 63 24.26 -13.24 5.82
N THR A 64 24.30 -12.21 4.98
CA THR A 64 24.00 -10.82 5.31
C THR A 64 22.85 -10.34 4.44
N LEU A 65 21.83 -9.76 5.08
CA LEU A 65 20.68 -9.20 4.39
C LEU A 65 20.86 -7.70 4.21
N THR A 66 20.59 -7.21 3.01
CA THR A 66 20.55 -5.78 2.76
C THR A 66 19.18 -5.22 3.13
N THR A 67 19.14 -3.95 3.55
CA THR A 67 17.87 -3.28 3.84
C THR A 67 17.11 -3.09 2.54
N PRO A 68 15.85 -3.55 2.42
CA PRO A 68 15.05 -3.32 1.22
C PRO A 68 14.95 -1.83 0.90
N GLY A 69 14.93 -1.50 -0.40
CA GLY A 69 14.66 -0.14 -0.85
C GLY A 69 13.30 0.34 -0.33
N GLN A 70 13.23 1.61 0.06
CA GLN A 70 12.00 2.22 0.58
C GLN A 70 10.85 2.09 -0.43
N GLY A 71 9.68 1.68 0.05
CA GLY A 71 8.46 1.62 -0.75
C GLY A 71 7.81 2.99 -0.94
N SER A 72 6.72 3.03 -1.71
CA SER A 72 5.89 4.23 -1.85
C SER A 72 5.18 4.56 -0.53
N GLN A 73 4.76 3.55 0.24
CA GLN A 73 4.05 3.76 1.51
C GLN A 73 4.84 3.22 2.72
N THR A 74 5.95 2.54 2.50
CA THR A 74 6.65 1.75 3.54
C THR A 74 8.12 2.18 3.67
N THR A 75 8.56 2.29 4.91
CA THR A 75 9.97 2.39 5.30
C THR A 75 10.39 1.08 5.95
N PHE A 76 11.51 0.53 5.50
CA PHE A 76 12.10 -0.69 6.01
C PHE A 76 13.26 -0.35 6.93
N ALA A 77 13.20 -0.83 8.17
CA ALA A 77 14.36 -0.83 9.05
C ALA A 77 15.35 -1.92 8.61
N ALA A 78 16.60 -1.81 9.04
CA ALA A 78 17.56 -2.88 8.81
C ALA A 78 17.09 -4.19 9.46
N PRO A 79 17.20 -5.34 8.76
CA PRO A 79 16.90 -6.62 9.35
C PRO A 79 17.90 -6.91 10.49
N THR A 80 17.37 -7.49 11.56
CA THR A 80 18.10 -7.81 12.80
C THR A 80 17.93 -9.28 13.13
N GLY A 81 18.85 -9.83 13.92
CA GLY A 81 18.84 -11.25 14.27
C GLY A 81 18.95 -12.17 13.05
N VAL A 82 19.71 -11.73 12.04
CA VAL A 82 19.86 -12.44 10.77
C VAL A 82 20.67 -13.71 10.98
N SER A 83 20.04 -14.85 10.69
CA SER A 83 20.67 -16.16 10.63
C SER A 83 20.17 -16.84 9.37
N CYS A 84 20.92 -16.69 8.29
CA CYS A 84 20.70 -17.43 7.05
C CYS A 84 21.37 -18.80 7.21
N GLY A 85 20.67 -19.74 7.85
CA GLY A 85 21.13 -21.12 7.92
C GLY A 85 21.03 -21.82 6.56
N PRO A 86 21.57 -23.04 6.41
CA PRO A 86 21.45 -23.81 5.17
C PRO A 86 19.98 -24.05 4.80
N ASN A 87 19.69 -24.11 3.50
CA ASN A 87 18.41 -24.59 2.94
C ASN A 87 17.17 -23.91 3.55
N GLY A 88 17.06 -22.58 3.51
CA GLY A 88 15.82 -21.89 3.89
C GLY A 88 15.49 -21.86 5.39
N THR A 89 16.43 -22.26 6.26
CA THR A 89 16.32 -22.11 7.73
C THR A 89 16.53 -20.66 8.23
N GLY A 90 16.50 -19.70 7.29
CA GLY A 90 16.61 -18.27 7.51
C GLY A 90 15.74 -17.78 8.68
N ALA A 91 16.36 -17.17 9.67
CA ALA A 91 15.66 -16.41 10.70
C ALA A 91 16.08 -14.95 10.59
N PHE A 92 15.12 -14.04 10.54
CA PHE A 92 15.38 -12.60 10.61
C PHE A 92 14.14 -11.85 11.07
N THR A 93 14.36 -10.70 11.69
CA THR A 93 13.28 -9.78 12.06
C THR A 93 13.53 -8.40 11.48
N MET A 94 12.49 -7.82 10.87
CA MET A 94 12.52 -6.48 10.29
C MET A 94 11.29 -5.71 10.73
N THR A 95 11.49 -4.43 11.07
CA THR A 95 10.38 -3.52 11.37
C THR A 95 10.05 -2.68 10.14
N THR A 96 8.78 -2.55 9.81
CA THR A 96 8.27 -1.67 8.76
C THR A 96 7.43 -0.56 9.36
N THR A 97 7.64 0.65 8.87
CA THR A 97 6.92 1.86 9.32
C THR A 97 6.32 2.57 8.12
N PRO A 98 5.11 3.12 8.23
CA PRO A 98 4.47 3.82 7.15
C PRO A 98 5.14 5.18 6.95
N ARG A 99 5.34 5.58 5.69
CA ARG A 99 6.05 6.81 5.34
C ARG A 99 5.16 8.06 5.28
N PHE A 100 3.83 7.88 5.32
CA PHE A 100 2.81 8.94 5.25
C PHE A 100 1.70 8.75 6.30
N THR A 101 0.58 9.48 6.17
CA THR A 101 -0.59 9.71 7.06
C THR A 101 -1.25 8.49 7.74
N LEU A 102 -0.67 7.31 7.68
CA LEU A 102 -0.99 6.16 8.53
C LEU A 102 -0.18 6.23 9.84
N ALA A 103 -0.35 7.31 10.62
CA ALA A 103 0.30 7.39 11.93
C ALA A 103 -0.18 6.22 12.82
N GLY A 104 0.74 5.32 13.21
CA GLY A 104 0.48 4.25 14.18
C GLY A 104 0.38 2.82 13.64
N CYS A 105 0.47 2.57 12.33
CA CYS A 105 0.53 1.20 11.79
C CYS A 105 1.98 0.70 11.71
N THR A 106 2.54 0.14 12.77
CA THR A 106 3.86 -0.51 12.70
C THR A 106 3.71 -1.97 12.29
N GLY A 107 4.50 -2.43 11.32
CA GLY A 107 4.59 -3.83 10.94
C GLY A 107 5.87 -4.44 11.49
N THR A 108 5.80 -5.65 12.03
CA THR A 108 6.98 -6.45 12.35
C THR A 108 6.93 -7.71 11.50
N VAL A 109 7.91 -7.87 10.64
CA VAL A 109 8.14 -9.10 9.89
C VAL A 109 9.10 -9.93 10.70
N THR A 110 8.66 -11.10 11.13
CA THR A 110 9.53 -12.13 11.70
C THR A 110 9.45 -13.34 10.79
N GLN A 111 10.56 -13.64 10.11
CA GLN A 111 10.72 -14.94 9.48
C GLN A 111 11.38 -15.86 10.49
N ASN A 112 10.72 -16.97 10.78
CA ASN A 112 11.31 -18.11 11.46
C ASN A 112 11.36 -19.21 10.40
N GLY A 113 12.55 -19.65 10.04
CA GLY A 113 12.79 -20.47 8.84
C GLY A 113 11.95 -21.75 8.79
N ALA A 114 11.82 -22.30 7.59
CA ALA A 114 11.29 -23.64 7.39
C ALA A 114 12.45 -24.61 7.22
N THR A 115 12.50 -25.67 8.02
CA THR A 115 13.48 -26.76 7.82
C THR A 115 13.01 -27.66 6.69
N PHE A 116 13.68 -27.59 5.55
CA PHE A 116 13.46 -28.54 4.45
C PHE A 116 14.33 -29.79 4.65
N ALA A 117 13.78 -30.96 4.35
CA ALA A 117 14.53 -32.21 4.41
C ALA A 117 15.64 -32.24 3.35
N ALA A 118 16.70 -33.01 3.58
CA ALA A 118 17.78 -33.18 2.62
C ALA A 118 17.23 -33.70 1.27
N GLY A 119 17.59 -33.04 0.16
CA GLY A 119 17.13 -33.36 -1.20
C GLY A 119 15.94 -32.52 -1.69
N CYS A 120 15.48 -31.54 -0.91
CA CYS A 120 14.65 -30.44 -1.40
C CYS A 120 15.55 -29.30 -1.88
N ASP A 121 16.30 -29.57 -2.95
CA ASP A 121 17.00 -28.55 -3.74
C ASP A 121 16.08 -28.04 -4.85
#